data_AF-A0A7J9KEH2-F1
#
_entry.id   AF-A0A7J9KEH2-F1
#
_cell.length_a   1.000
_cell.length_b   1.000
_cell.length_c   1.000
_cell.angle_alpha   90.00
_cell.angle_beta   90.00
_cell.angle_gamma   90.00
#
_symmetry.space_group_name_H-M   'P 1'
#
loop_
_entity.id
_entity.type
_entity.pdbx_description
1 polymer ?
#
loop_
_entity_poly.entity_id
_entity_poly.type
_entity_poly.pdbx_seq_one_letter_code
_entity_poly.pdbx_strand_id
1 'polypeptide(L)' 'MPRCRFGFVHVINNDYNHWFLYAIGGTSHPTIISQGNRCSTPGTFAAKEVTCRGILKLVQWKNWNW' A
#
# COMPACT_ATOMS: atom_id res chain seq x y z
N MET A 1 -4.70 -4.82 2.76
CA MET A 1 -5.48 -3.86 3.56
C MET A 1 -4.93 -3.73 4.97
N PRO A 2 -3.64 -3.40 5.16
CA PRO A 2 -3.27 -2.60 6.30
C PRO A 2 -3.16 -1.12 5.89
N ARG A 3 -3.59 -0.24 6.79
CA ARG A 3 -3.19 1.17 6.78
C ARG A 3 -2.23 1.39 7.95
N CYS A 4 -0.94 1.41 7.66
CA CYS A 4 0.11 1.41 8.68
C CYS A 4 0.49 2.84 9.13
N ARG A 5 0.92 2.98 10.39
CA ARG A 5 1.64 4.17 10.87
C ARG A 5 2.79 3.73 11.76
N PHE A 6 3.97 4.27 11.49
CA PHE A 6 5.22 3.87 12.17
C PHE A 6 5.47 2.35 12.11
N GLY A 7 6.59 1.91 12.69
CA GLY A 7 6.91 0.50 12.87
C GLY A 7 7.16 -0.26 11.57
N PHE A 8 7.00 -1.58 11.67
CA PHE A 8 7.32 -2.55 10.62
C PHE A 8 6.13 -3.47 10.37
N VAL A 9 5.79 -3.67 9.10
CA VAL A 9 4.73 -4.57 8.67
C VAL A 9 5.21 -5.41 7.49
N HIS A 10 5.14 -6.74 7.65
CA HIS A 10 5.43 -7.69 6.57
C HIS A 10 4.11 -8.26 6.06
N VAL A 11 3.77 -7.93 4.82
CA VAL A 11 2.54 -8.36 4.13
C VAL A 11 2.91 -9.52 3.21
N ILE A 12 2.55 -10.75 3.56
CA ILE A 12 3.00 -11.98 2.89
C ILE A 12 1.84 -12.82 2.39
N ASN A 13 1.90 -13.29 1.14
CA ASN A 13 1.01 -14.31 0.56
C ASN A 13 -0.49 -14.02 0.72
N ASN A 14 -0.89 -12.75 0.66
CA ASN A 14 -2.29 -12.35 0.68
C ASN A 14 -2.86 -12.29 -0.73
N ASP A 15 -4.15 -12.62 -0.86
CA ASP A 15 -4.93 -12.40 -2.08
C ASP A 15 -5.80 -11.15 -1.92
N TYR A 16 -5.48 -10.10 -2.66
CA TYR A 16 -6.27 -8.88 -2.78
C TYR A 16 -7.04 -8.92 -4.09
N ASN A 17 -8.36 -9.05 -4.01
CA ASN A 17 -9.25 -9.15 -5.18
C ASN A 17 -10.28 -8.02 -5.25
N HIS A 18 -10.48 -7.29 -4.16
CA HIS A 18 -11.42 -6.17 -4.08
C HIS A 18 -10.84 -5.04 -3.23
N TRP A 19 -10.55 -3.90 -3.86
CA TRP A 19 -10.33 -2.64 -3.16
C TRP A 19 -11.02 -1.50 -3.91
N PHE A 20 -11.40 -0.44 -3.20
CA PHE A 20 -12.09 0.69 -3.83
C PHE A 20 -11.11 1.80 -4.27
N LEU A 21 -10.06 2.03 -3.47
CA LEU A 21 -9.05 3.07 -3.71
C LEU A 21 -7.64 2.49 -3.79
N TYR A 22 -7.23 1.72 -2.78
CA TYR A 22 -5.92 1.07 -2.70
C TYR A 22 -6.00 -0.19 -1.82
N ALA A 23 -5.02 -1.09 -1.96
CA ALA A 23 -4.95 -2.32 -1.16
C ALA A 23 -4.03 -2.17 0.07
N ILE A 24 -2.89 -1.50 -0.04
CA ILE A 24 -1.90 -1.32 1.02
C ILE A 24 -1.62 0.17 1.18
N GLY A 25 -1.60 0.69 2.40
CA GLY A 25 -1.31 2.10 2.58
C GLY A 25 -0.72 2.43 3.93
N GLY A 26 -0.37 3.70 4.11
CA GLY A 26 0.28 4.15 5.33
C GLY A 26 0.67 5.61 5.33
N THR A 27 0.89 6.12 6.53
CA THR A 27 1.35 7.49 6.81
C THR A 27 2.36 7.46 7.95
N SER A 28 3.16 8.50 8.14
CA SER A 28 4.14 8.57 9.24
C SER A 28 5.23 7.49 9.20
N HIS A 29 5.89 7.34 8.04
CA HIS A 29 7.09 6.51 7.85
C HIS A 29 7.01 5.07 8.40
N PRO A 30 5.99 4.26 8.05
CA PRO A 30 6.04 2.83 8.32
C PRO A 30 7.04 2.17 7.36
N THR A 31 7.65 1.07 7.78
CA THR A 31 8.33 0.13 6.88
C THR A 31 7.35 -0.95 6.48
N ILE A 32 7.12 -1.14 5.17
CA ILE A 32 6.18 -2.13 4.65
C ILE A 32 6.92 -3.04 3.68
N ILE A 33 7.05 -4.32 3.98
CA ILE A 33 7.60 -5.29 3.04
C ILE A 33 6.43 -6.09 2.48
N SER A 34 6.21 -6.03 1.17
CA SER A 34 5.13 -6.75 0.48
C SER A 34 5.71 -7.85 -0.40
N GLN A 35 5.46 -9.12 -0.07
CA GLN A 35 6.05 -10.28 -0.76
C GLN A 35 5.02 -11.37 -1.03
N GLY A 36 5.02 -11.90 -2.26
CA GLY A 36 4.14 -13.02 -2.65
C GLY A 36 2.64 -12.70 -2.66
N ASN A 37 2.26 -11.43 -2.57
CA ASN A 37 0.85 -11.04 -2.60
C ASN A 37 0.30 -11.05 -4.03
N ARG A 38 -0.91 -11.58 -4.20
CA ARG A 38 -1.69 -11.46 -5.44
C ARG A 38 -2.55 -10.20 -5.35
N CYS A 39 -2.46 -9.33 -6.36
CA CYS A 39 -3.22 -8.08 -6.40
C CYS A 39 -4.01 -8.02 -7.72
N SER A 40 -5.30 -8.30 -7.65
CA SER A 40 -6.23 -8.22 -8.79
C SER A 40 -6.96 -6.88 -8.77
N THR A 41 -6.63 -6.05 -9.76
CA THR A 41 -7.09 -4.67 -9.85
C THR A 41 -8.61 -4.57 -10.04
N PRO A 42 -9.28 -3.63 -9.35
CA PRO A 42 -10.69 -3.31 -9.61
C PRO A 42 -10.86 -2.76 -11.03
N GLY A 43 -12.02 -3.00 -11.65
CA GLY A 43 -12.31 -2.50 -13.01
C GLY A 43 -12.36 -0.96 -13.13
N THR A 44 -12.24 -0.22 -12.03
CA THR A 44 -12.23 1.25 -12.03
C THR A 44 -10.83 1.78 -12.33
N PHE A 45 -10.71 2.67 -13.32
CA PHE A 45 -9.43 3.22 -13.78
C PHE A 45 -8.63 3.95 -12.68
N ALA A 46 -9.29 4.47 -11.65
CA ALA A 46 -8.67 5.24 -10.58
C ALA A 46 -8.02 4.39 -9.47
N ALA A 47 -8.26 3.07 -9.43
CA ALA A 47 -7.83 2.20 -8.34
C ALA A 47 -6.71 1.21 -8.77
N LYS A 48 -5.92 1.58 -9.78
CA LYS A 48 -4.86 0.69 -10.32
C LYS A 48 -3.64 0.56 -9.42
N GLU A 49 -3.34 1.59 -8.62
CA GLU A 49 -2.21 1.54 -7.71
C GLU A 49 -2.57 0.74 -6.45
N VAL A 50 -1.80 -0.31 -6.18
CA VAL A 50 -1.96 -1.15 -4.99
C VAL A 50 -1.65 -0.36 -3.71
N THR A 51 -0.72 0.60 -3.81
CA THR A 51 -0.16 1.36 -2.69
C THR A 51 -0.75 2.76 -2.55
N CYS A 52 -0.91 3.28 -1.32
CA CYS A 52 -1.28 4.68 -1.09
C CYS A 52 -0.53 5.29 0.11
N ARG A 53 0.11 6.45 -0.10
CA ARG A 53 0.79 7.24 0.94
C ARG A 53 -0.07 8.40 1.45
N GLY A 54 -1.38 8.34 1.25
CA GLY A 54 -2.32 9.41 1.57
C GLY A 54 -2.16 10.61 0.63
N ILE A 55 -2.25 11.82 1.19
CA ILE A 55 -2.15 13.10 0.46
C ILE A 55 -0.72 13.68 0.55
N LEU A 56 0.26 12.84 0.86
CA LEU A 56 1.65 13.26 1.04
C LEU A 56 2.34 13.49 -0.31
N LYS A 57 3.12 14.56 -0.39
CA LYS A 57 3.96 14.87 -1.55
C LYS A 57 5.10 13.86 -1.65
N LEU A 58 5.53 13.53 -2.87
CA LEU A 58 6.61 12.58 -3.15
C LEU A 58 7.87 12.83 -2.30
N VAL A 59 8.26 14.09 -2.10
CA VAL A 59 9.43 14.47 -1.30
C VAL A 59 9.37 13.96 0.15
N GLN A 60 8.17 13.77 0.70
CA GLN A 60 7.96 13.34 2.09
C GLN A 60 8.12 11.83 2.27
N TRP A 61 7.88 11.04 1.22
CA TRP A 61 7.82 9.58 1.31
C TRP A 61 8.74 8.82 0.36
N LYS A 62 9.44 9.51 -0.55
CA LYS A 62 10.41 8.90 -1.49
C LYS A 62 11.50 8.05 -0.82
N ASN A 63 11.79 8.32 0.46
CA ASN A 63 12.82 7.60 1.24
C ASN A 63 12.21 6.52 2.16
N TRP A 64 10.92 6.21 2.04
CA TRP A 64 10.28 5.18 2.86
C TRP A 64 10.59 3.80 2.30
N ASN A 65 10.81 2.82 3.18
CA ASN A 65 11.12 1.45 2.80
C ASN A 65 9.84 0.65 2.59
N TRP A 66 9.31 0.70 1.36
CA TRP A 66 8.04 0.11 0.91
C TRP A 66 8.26 -0.75 -0.35
#